data_AF-A0A328KKQ2-F1
#
_entry.id   AF-A0A328KKQ2-F1
#
_cell.length_a   1.000
_cell.length_b   1.000
_cell.length_c   1.000
_cell.angle_alpha   90.00
_cell.angle_beta   90.00
_cell.angle_gamma   90.00
#
_symmetry.space_group_name_H-M   'P 1'
#
loop_
_entity.id
_entity.type
_entity.pdbx_description
1 polymer ?
#
loop_
_entity_poly.entity_id
_entity_poly.type
_entity_poly.pdbx_seq_one_letter_code
_entity_poly.pdbx_strand_id
1 'polypeptide(L)'
;MVLTDVQIHNKEMRELEALMDLVREAQEWGYDIHIYEMDDFDTLMDLDNNSAWDVARALHHGEFNPYHDYFEIDVYGHLYSYDEYGMLDHLRYLKDELKEFIESEA
;
A
#
# COMPACT_ATOMS: atom_id res chain seq x y z
N MET A 1 12.01 23.01 19.79
CA MET A 1 10.78 23.48 19.13
C MET A 1 9.93 22.24 18.94
N VAL A 2 8.91 22.06 19.78
CA VAL A 2 8.03 20.88 19.74
C VAL A 2 7.08 21.12 18.58
N LEU A 3 7.17 20.33 17.50
CA LEU A 3 6.10 20.27 16.52
C LEU A 3 4.85 19.81 17.27
N THR A 4 3.73 20.50 17.11
CA THR A 4 2.46 20.01 17.68
C THR A 4 2.09 18.70 16.98
N ASP A 5 1.37 17.80 17.65
CA ASP A 5 1.01 16.49 17.07
C ASP A 5 0.34 16.62 15.69
N VAL A 6 -0.43 17.69 15.47
CA VAL A 6 -1.04 18.04 14.17
C VAL A 6 0.01 18.35 13.09
N GLN A 7 1.10 19.03 13.45
CA GLN A 7 2.17 19.32 12.49
C GLN A 7 2.97 18.07 12.13
N ILE A 8 3.11 17.13 13.07
CA ILE A 8 3.75 15.83 12.83
C ILE A 8 2.91 15.00 11.87
N HIS A 9 1.63 14.80 12.20
CA HIS A 9 0.69 14.08 11.34
C HIS A 9 0.63 14.67 9.93
N ASN A 10 0.47 15.99 9.78
CA ASN A 10 0.46 16.63 8.46
C ASN A 10 1.75 16.42 7.65
N LYS A 11 2.89 16.31 8.32
CA LYS A 11 4.17 16.03 7.66
C LYS A 11 4.22 14.57 7.21
N GLU A 12 3.78 13.65 8.05
CA GLU A 12 3.72 12.22 7.75
C GLU A 12 2.75 11.93 6.60
N MET A 13 1.58 12.57 6.57
CA MET A 13 0.62 12.38 5.47
C MET A 13 1.14 12.90 4.13
N ARG A 14 1.92 14.00 4.12
CA ARG A 14 2.60 14.45 2.89
C ARG A 14 3.69 13.49 2.44
N GLU A 15 4.37 12.85 3.38
CA GLU A 15 5.37 11.83 3.06
C GLU A 15 4.71 10.58 2.49
N LEU A 16 3.61 10.13 3.11
CA LEU A 16 2.79 9.03 2.62
C LEU A 16 2.30 9.30 1.19
N GLU A 17 1.71 10.46 0.94
CA GLU A 17 1.26 10.87 -0.41
C GLU A 17 2.40 10.82 -1.44
N ALA A 18 3.58 11.36 -1.10
CA ALA A 18 4.73 11.34 -2.00
C ALA A 18 5.29 9.93 -2.26
N LEU A 19 5.18 9.01 -1.29
CA LEU A 19 5.57 7.62 -1.47
C LEU A 19 4.54 6.84 -2.29
N MET A 20 3.25 7.13 -2.09
CA MET A 20 2.18 6.57 -2.92
C MET A 20 2.31 6.99 -4.38
N ASP A 21 2.81 8.19 -4.67
CA ASP A 21 3.12 8.61 -6.04
C ASP A 21 4.25 7.76 -6.66
N LEU A 22 5.29 7.41 -5.89
CA LEU A 22 6.34 6.50 -6.36
C LEU A 22 5.79 5.08 -6.62
N VAL A 23 4.91 4.61 -5.73
CA VAL A 23 4.23 3.32 -5.91
C VAL A 23 3.43 3.30 -7.20
N ARG A 24 2.63 4.35 -7.46
CA ARG A 24 1.84 4.47 -8.71
C ARG A 24 2.74 4.44 -9.93
N GLU A 25 3.84 5.21 -9.92
CA GLU A 25 4.82 5.22 -11.02
C GLU A 25 5.45 3.84 -11.22
N ALA A 26 5.89 3.17 -10.16
CA ALA A 26 6.45 1.82 -10.25
C ALA A 26 5.43 0.81 -10.80
N GLN A 27 4.17 0.87 -10.35
CA GLN A 27 3.11 0.00 -10.85
C GLN A 27 2.79 0.24 -12.34
N GLU A 28 2.92 1.48 -12.84
CA GLU A 28 2.80 1.77 -14.29
C GLU A 28 3.89 1.07 -15.11
N TRP A 29 5.08 0.89 -14.52
CA TRP A 29 6.19 0.13 -15.11
C TRP A 29 6.08 -1.39 -14.88
N GLY A 30 5.02 -1.86 -14.22
CA GLY A 30 4.79 -3.28 -13.99
C GLY A 30 5.49 -3.84 -12.76
N TYR A 31 5.69 -3.02 -11.72
CA TYR A 31 6.17 -3.50 -10.42
C TYR A 31 5.26 -4.60 -9.86
N ASP A 32 5.86 -5.64 -9.30
CA ASP A 32 5.17 -6.88 -8.94
C ASP A 32 4.30 -6.78 -7.67
N ILE A 33 4.46 -5.71 -6.87
CA ILE A 33 3.64 -5.44 -5.69
C ILE A 33 2.64 -4.34 -6.02
N HIS A 34 1.39 -4.56 -5.66
CA HIS A 34 0.31 -3.62 -5.95
C HIS A 34 -0.32 -3.08 -4.68
N ILE A 35 -0.31 -1.76 -4.50
CA ILE A 35 -0.82 -1.10 -3.29
C ILE A 35 -1.89 -0.08 -3.69
N TYR A 36 -3.01 -0.10 -2.97
CA TYR A 36 -4.19 0.70 -3.29
C TYR A 36 -4.88 1.23 -2.04
N GLU A 37 -5.72 2.25 -2.22
CA GLU A 37 -6.65 2.72 -1.20
C GLU A 37 -7.77 1.67 -1.01
N MET A 38 -8.22 1.49 0.23
CA MET A 38 -9.25 0.50 0.56
C MET A 38 -10.59 0.79 -0.16
N ASP A 39 -10.86 2.05 -0.49
CA ASP A 39 -12.05 2.45 -1.26
C ASP A 39 -12.08 1.82 -2.67
N ASP A 40 -10.92 1.44 -3.21
CA ASP A 40 -10.80 0.79 -4.53
C ASP A 40 -10.97 -0.75 -4.46
N PHE A 41 -11.03 -1.33 -3.25
CA PHE A 41 -10.96 -2.78 -3.04
C PHE A 41 -12.01 -3.55 -3.83
N ASP A 42 -13.30 -3.18 -3.73
CA ASP A 42 -14.38 -3.88 -4.43
C ASP A 42 -14.16 -3.87 -5.96
N THR A 43 -13.70 -2.73 -6.49
CA THR A 43 -13.45 -2.58 -7.94
C THR A 43 -12.31 -3.48 -8.40
N LEU A 44 -11.22 -3.54 -7.62
CA LEU A 44 -10.02 -4.30 -7.98
C LEU A 44 -10.21 -5.81 -7.78
N MET A 45 -10.93 -6.21 -6.73
CA MET A 45 -11.25 -7.61 -6.46
C MET A 45 -12.15 -8.23 -7.54
N ASP A 46 -13.05 -7.43 -8.11
CA ASP A 46 -13.87 -7.84 -9.25
C ASP A 46 -13.05 -7.98 -10.55
N LEU A 47 -12.01 -7.16 -10.71
CA LEU A 47 -11.14 -7.18 -11.91
C LEU A 47 -10.13 -8.33 -11.89
N ASP A 48 -9.52 -8.60 -10.74
CA ASP A 48 -8.44 -9.59 -10.62
C ASP A 48 -8.91 -11.01 -10.30
N ASN A 49 -10.22 -11.22 -10.15
CA ASN A 49 -10.83 -12.52 -9.84
C ASN A 49 -10.20 -13.18 -8.60
N ASN A 50 -9.80 -12.36 -7.63
CA ASN A 50 -9.27 -12.84 -6.37
C ASN A 50 -10.34 -13.68 -5.65
N SER A 51 -9.93 -14.84 -5.13
CA SER A 51 -10.87 -15.77 -4.52
C SER A 51 -11.40 -15.18 -3.21
N ALA A 52 -12.71 -15.21 -3.01
CA ALA A 52 -13.32 -14.88 -1.72
C ALA A 52 -12.71 -15.68 -0.56
N TRP A 53 -12.14 -16.86 -0.83
CA TRP A 53 -11.41 -17.65 0.15
C TRP A 53 -10.07 -17.05 0.56
N ASP A 54 -9.40 -16.33 -0.33
CA ASP A 54 -8.10 -15.72 -0.04
C ASP A 54 -8.29 -14.55 0.92
N VAL A 55 -9.30 -13.71 0.65
CA VAL A 55 -9.77 -12.66 1.58
C VAL A 55 -10.16 -13.25 2.93
N ALA A 56 -10.96 -14.33 2.94
CA ALA A 56 -11.41 -14.95 4.18
C ALA A 56 -10.24 -15.53 5.01
N ARG A 57 -9.20 -16.06 4.36
CA ARG A 57 -7.98 -16.55 5.03
C ARG A 57 -7.17 -15.40 5.60
N ALA A 58 -6.95 -14.34 4.82
CA ALA A 58 -6.21 -13.16 5.27
C ALA A 58 -6.89 -12.49 6.48
N LEU A 59 -8.23 -12.37 6.45
CA LEU A 59 -9.04 -11.94 7.60
C LEU A 59 -8.84 -12.84 8.83
N HIS A 60 -8.87 -14.16 8.63
CA HIS A 60 -8.73 -15.13 9.73
C HIS A 60 -7.35 -15.07 10.40
N HIS A 61 -6.29 -14.83 9.62
CA HIS A 61 -4.92 -14.73 10.12
C HIS A 61 -4.56 -13.34 10.65
N GLY A 62 -5.44 -12.35 10.47
CA GLY A 62 -5.22 -10.97 10.91
C GLY A 62 -4.26 -10.18 10.01
N GLU A 63 -4.04 -10.66 8.79
CA GLU A 63 -3.21 -10.03 7.75
C GLU A 63 -3.99 -8.94 7.02
N PHE A 64 -5.32 -9.08 6.96
CA PHE A 64 -6.22 -8.15 6.32
C PHE A 64 -7.30 -7.65 7.28
N ASN A 65 -7.58 -6.35 7.25
CA ASN A 65 -8.61 -5.66 7.98
C ASN A 65 -9.31 -4.66 7.04
N PRO A 66 -10.61 -4.83 6.74
CA PRO A 66 -11.34 -3.96 5.82
C PRO A 66 -11.60 -2.55 6.37
N TYR A 67 -11.22 -2.29 7.63
CA TYR A 67 -11.30 -0.97 8.25
C TYR A 67 -9.99 -0.19 8.20
N HIS A 68 -8.97 -0.74 7.55
CA HIS A 68 -7.73 -0.03 7.25
C HIS A 68 -7.89 0.84 6.01
N ASP A 69 -6.97 1.79 5.83
CA ASP A 69 -7.03 2.80 4.78
C ASP A 69 -6.47 2.29 3.45
N TYR A 70 -5.59 1.29 3.49
CA TYR A 70 -4.91 0.73 2.33
C TYR A 70 -4.85 -0.79 2.32
N PHE A 71 -4.70 -1.37 1.13
CA PHE A 71 -4.38 -2.77 0.95
C PHE A 71 -3.26 -3.00 -0.06
N GLU A 72 -2.61 -4.15 0.09
CA GLU A 72 -1.51 -4.62 -0.76
C GLU A 72 -1.82 -6.02 -1.27
N ILE A 73 -1.48 -6.26 -2.54
CA ILE A 73 -1.43 -7.59 -3.15
C ILE A 73 0.05 -7.86 -3.45
N ASP A 74 0.61 -8.89 -2.82
CA ASP A 74 1.98 -9.31 -3.09
C ASP A 74 2.10 -10.12 -4.41
N VAL A 75 3.33 -10.44 -4.78
CA VAL A 75 3.66 -11.22 -5.99
C VAL A 75 3.04 -12.63 -6.02
N TYR A 76 2.55 -13.12 -4.87
CA TYR A 76 1.90 -14.41 -4.71
C TYR A 76 0.37 -14.31 -4.62
N GLY A 77 -0.19 -13.10 -4.69
CA GLY A 77 -1.61 -12.83 -4.53
C GLY A 77 -2.10 -12.83 -3.08
N HIS A 78 -1.20 -12.74 -2.10
CA HIS A 78 -1.59 -12.56 -0.71
C HIS A 78 -2.03 -11.13 -0.45
N LEU A 79 -3.06 -11.00 0.40
CA LEU A 79 -3.65 -9.73 0.78
C LEU A 79 -3.13 -9.27 2.14
N TYR A 80 -2.62 -8.05 2.17
CA TYR A 80 -2.26 -7.32 3.38
C TYR A 80 -3.05 -6.02 3.46
N SER A 81 -3.15 -5.44 4.64
CA SER A 81 -3.83 -4.14 4.82
C SER A 81 -3.17 -3.31 5.91
N TYR A 82 -3.25 -1.99 5.77
CA TYR A 82 -2.53 -1.07 6.63
C TYR A 82 -3.35 0.20 6.90
N ASP A 83 -3.36 0.66 8.15
CA ASP A 83 -3.75 2.04 8.44
C ASP A 83 -2.71 3.02 7.87
N GLU A 84 -3.02 4.33 7.88
CA GLU A 84 -2.13 5.38 7.36
C GLU A 84 -0.68 5.28 7.87
N TYR A 85 -0.48 5.00 9.17
CA TYR A 85 0.85 4.94 9.77
C TYR A 85 1.59 3.65 9.43
N GLY A 86 0.88 2.51 9.45
CA GLY A 86 1.40 1.23 9.02
C GLY A 86 1.83 1.25 7.55
N MET A 87 1.04 1.90 6.69
CA MET A 87 1.37 2.06 5.28
C MET A 87 2.60 2.96 5.12
N LEU A 88 2.67 4.08 5.82
CA LEU A 88 3.84 4.96 5.78
C LEU A 88 5.13 4.22 6.18
N ASP A 89 5.09 3.44 7.25
CA ASP A 89 6.25 2.67 7.70
C ASP A 89 6.62 1.55 6.72
N HIS A 90 5.64 0.89 6.11
CA HIS A 90 5.86 -0.10 5.06
C HIS A 90 6.51 0.53 3.80
N LEU A 91 6.00 1.66 3.32
CA LEU A 91 6.56 2.35 2.16
C LEU A 91 7.93 2.96 2.43
N ARG A 92 8.22 3.38 3.66
CA ARG A 92 9.58 3.78 4.05
C ARG A 92 10.58 2.65 3.90
N TYR A 93 10.15 1.41 4.14
CA TYR A 93 10.97 0.22 3.92
C TYR A 93 11.18 -0.06 2.43
N LEU A 94 10.12 0.05 1.60
CA LEU A 94 10.19 -0.19 0.16
C LEU A 94 10.79 0.97 -0.66
N LYS A 95 10.91 2.16 -0.08
CA LYS A 95 11.26 3.40 -0.80
C LYS A 95 12.49 3.29 -1.71
N ASP A 96 13.57 2.71 -1.20
CA ASP A 96 14.82 2.64 -1.96
C ASP A 96 14.69 1.62 -3.11
N GLU A 97 13.99 0.50 -2.88
CA GLU A 97 13.65 -0.50 -3.90
C GLU A 97 12.77 0.09 -5.01
N LEU A 98 11.71 0.81 -4.66
CA LEU A 98 10.82 1.46 -5.63
C LEU A 98 11.59 2.42 -6.54
N LYS A 99 12.52 3.20 -5.97
CA LYS A 99 13.35 4.13 -6.75
C LYS A 99 14.32 3.41 -7.67
N GLU A 100 15.00 2.40 -7.16
CA GLU A 100 15.92 1.59 -7.97
C GLU A 100 15.19 0.91 -9.13
N PHE A 101 13.97 0.41 -8.90
CA PHE A 101 13.12 -0.17 -9.94
C PHE A 101 12.76 0.86 -11.02
N ILE A 102 12.20 2.01 -10.64
CA ILE A 102 11.82 3.07 -11.59
C ILE A 102 13.04 3.53 -12.41
N GLU A 103 14.17 3.76 -11.77
CA GLU A 103 15.42 4.16 -12.45
C GLU A 103 15.94 3.10 -13.43
N SER A 104 15.61 1.82 -13.22
CA SER A 104 16.02 0.72 -14.10
C SER A 104 15.14 0.56 -15.34
N GLU A 105 13.89 1.03 -15.28
CA GLU A 105 12.91 0.96 -16.38
C GLU A 105 12.85 2.26 -17.22
N ALA A 106 13.39 3.38 -16.70
CA ALA A 106 13.46 4.69 -17.36
C ALA A 106 14.61 4.84 -18.38
#